data_AF-A0AAW9JSJ5-F1
#
_entry.id   AF-A0AAW9JSJ5-F1
#
_cell.length_a   1.000
_cell.length_b   1.000
_cell.length_c   1.000
_cell.angle_alpha   90.00
_cell.angle_beta   90.00
_cell.angle_gamma   90.00
#
_symmetry.space_group_name_H-M   'P 1'
#
loop_
_entity.id
_entity.type
_entity.pdbx_description
1 polymer ?
#
loop_
_entity_poly.entity_id
_entity_poly.type
_entity_poly.pdbx_seq_one_letter_code
_entity_poly.pdbx_strand_id
1 'polypeptide(L)' 'MIVKEFDEIVLVMMKRKEIKLKDIAERIGTSSVYARQVINGFQSGGKATEYRNQIAEYLEINPKYENEVKTSKGG' A
#
# COMPACT_ATOMS: atom_id res chain seq x y z
N MET A 1 -8.31 -11.45 12.95
CA MET A 1 -7.05 -10.70 12.84
C MET A 1 -7.34 -9.47 12.00
N ILE A 2 -7.45 -8.29 12.62
CA ILE A 2 -7.70 -7.04 11.90
C ILE A 2 -6.35 -6.62 11.32
N VAL A 3 -6.22 -6.64 10.00
CA VAL A 3 -5.03 -6.11 9.33
C VAL A 3 -5.08 -4.60 9.51
N LYS A 4 -4.18 -4.04 10.33
CA LYS A 4 -4.29 -2.64 10.80
C LYS A 4 -3.52 -1.65 9.94
N GLU A 5 -2.60 -2.10 9.09
CA GLU A 5 -1.69 -1.23 8.35
C GLU A 5 -1.58 -1.67 6.88
N PHE A 6 -1.47 -0.71 5.96
CA PHE A 6 -1.44 -0.93 4.50
C PHE A 6 -0.30 -1.86 4.06
N ASP A 7 0.84 -1.81 4.76
CA ASP A 7 2.00 -2.65 4.51
C ASP A 7 1.73 -4.14 4.73
N GLU A 8 1.01 -4.52 5.79
CA GLU A 8 0.63 -5.89 6.06
C GLU A 8 -0.26 -6.46 4.94
N ILE A 9 -1.25 -5.68 4.47
CA ILE A 9 -2.13 -6.09 3.36
C ILE A 9 -1.29 -6.30 2.09
N VAL A 10 -0.42 -5.34 1.77
CA VAL A 10 0.46 -5.41 0.60
C VAL A 10 1.35 -6.65 0.66
N LEU A 11 1.98 -6.92 1.80
CA LEU A 11 2.83 -8.10 1.98
C LEU A 11 2.06 -9.42 1.81
N VAL A 12 0.85 -9.51 2.37
CA VAL A 12 -0.01 -10.69 2.21
C VAL A 12 -0.41 -10.88 0.74
N MET A 13 -0.81 -9.80 0.06
CA MET A 13 -1.25 -9.88 -1.34
C MET A 13 -0.09 -10.18 -2.29
N MET A 14 1.08 -9.58 -2.05
CA MET A 14 2.31 -9.91 -2.76
C MET A 14 2.65 -11.40 -2.64
N LYS A 15 2.59 -11.95 -1.42
CA LYS A 15 2.85 -13.37 -1.17
C LYS A 15 1.83 -14.27 -1.88
N ARG A 16 0.54 -13.91 -1.86
CA ARG A 16 -0.54 -14.68 -2.50
C ARG A 16 -0.44 -14.70 -4.03
N LYS A 17 0.01 -13.59 -4.62
CA LYS A 17 0.10 -13.39 -6.07
C LYS A 17 1.50 -13.67 -6.63
N GLU A 18 2.44 -14.11 -5.79
CA GLU A 18 3.86 -14.30 -6.12
C GLU A 18 4.53 -13.04 -6.72
N ILE A 19 4.03 -11.86 -6.35
CA ILE A 19 4.53 -10.56 -6.78
C ILE A 19 5.71 -10.16 -5.91
N LYS A 20 6.80 -9.72 -6.54
CA LYS A 20 8.01 -9.25 -5.87
C LYS A 20 7.97 -7.73 -5.73
N LEU A 21 8.75 -7.22 -4.78
CA LEU A 21 8.87 -5.77 -4.55
C LEU A 21 9.42 -5.04 -5.79
N LYS A 22 10.20 -5.73 -6.62
CA LYS A 22 10.69 -5.20 -7.91
C LYS A 22 9.53 -4.88 -8.85
N ASP A 23 8.55 -5.77 -8.95
CA ASP A 23 7.39 -5.59 -9.84
C ASP A 23 6.53 -4.40 -9.39
N ILE A 24 6.39 -4.22 -8.06
CA ILE A 24 5.75 -3.03 -7.48
C ILE A 24 6.52 -1.75 -7.85
N ALA A 25 7.84 -1.79 -7.74
CA ALA A 25 8.68 -0.64 -8.04
C ALA A 25 8.62 -0.25 -9.52
N GLU A 26 8.59 -1.24 -10.42
CA GLU A 26 8.39 -1.05 -11.86
C GLU A 26 7.01 -0.45 -12.14
N ARG A 27 5.95 -0.94 -11.47
CA ARG A 27 4.58 -0.43 -11.63
C ARG A 27 4.47 1.07 -11.33
N ILE A 28 5.09 1.54 -10.25
CA ILE A 28 5.03 2.94 -9.84
C ILE A 28 6.21 3.78 -10.35
N GLY A 29 7.07 3.20 -11.19
CA GLY A 29 8.20 3.89 -11.82
C GLY A 29 9.26 4.40 -10.84
N THR A 30 9.62 3.62 -9.82
CA THR A 30 10.59 4.00 -8.79
C THR A 30 11.55 2.87 -8.41
N SER A 31 12.44 3.12 -7.45
CA SER A 31 13.34 2.08 -6.91
C SER A 31 12.61 1.17 -5.92
N SER A 32 13.05 -0.10 -5.80
CA SER A 32 12.48 -1.03 -4.81
C SER A 32 12.60 -0.53 -3.37
N VAL A 33 13.65 0.24 -3.06
CA VAL A 33 13.82 0.89 -1.75
C VAL A 33 12.72 1.93 -1.52
N TYR A 34 12.47 2.79 -2.51
CA TYR A 34 11.44 3.83 -2.39
C TYR A 34 10.04 3.22 -2.36
N ALA A 35 9.77 2.20 -3.17
CA ALA A 35 8.51 1.46 -3.14
C ALA A 35 8.24 0.87 -1.75
N ARG A 36 9.26 0.28 -1.10
CA ARG A 36 9.14 -0.22 0.28
C ARG A 36 8.86 0.90 1.28
N GLN A 37 9.48 2.06 1.14
CA GLN A 37 9.21 3.21 2.00
C GLN A 37 7.78 3.74 1.85
N VAL A 38 7.23 3.73 0.63
CA VAL A 38 5.83 4.08 0.38
C VAL A 38 4.89 3.08 1.04
N ILE A 39 5.15 1.77 0.87
CA ILE A 39 4.35 0.69 1.48
C ILE A 39 4.37 0.80 3.01
N ASN A 40 5.55 0.95 3.60
CA ASN A 40 5.76 1.00 5.05
C ASN A 40 5.31 2.31 5.71
N GLY A 41 4.75 3.27 4.98
CA GLY A 41 4.27 4.50 5.60
C GLY A 41 5.27 5.66 5.70
N PHE A 42 6.55 5.45 5.38
CA PHE A 42 7.60 6.47 5.54
C PHE A 42 7.44 7.67 4.62
N GLN A 43 6.89 7.47 3.42
CA GLN A 43 6.62 8.54 2.46
C GLN A 43 5.18 9.04 2.63
N SER A 44 5.03 10.37 2.68
CA SER A 44 3.75 11.08 2.84
C SER A 44 3.58 12.17 1.78
N GLY A 45 2.35 12.63 1.58
CA GLY A 45 2.00 13.66 0.60
C GLY A 45 1.37 13.10 -0.68
N GLY A 46 0.91 13.99 -1.56
CA GLY A 46 0.06 13.60 -2.70
C GLY A 46 0.65 12.51 -3.60
N LYS A 47 1.94 12.57 -3.88
CA LYS A 47 2.64 11.57 -4.70
C LYS A 47 2.74 10.20 -4.02
N ALA A 48 2.95 10.17 -2.70
CA ALA A 48 2.95 8.92 -1.94
C ALA A 48 1.53 8.30 -1.90
N THR A 49 0.49 9.11 -1.77
CA THR A 49 -0.91 8.66 -1.88
C THR A 49 -1.20 8.07 -3.25
N GLU A 50 -0.78 8.76 -4.33
CA GLU A 50 -0.93 8.27 -5.70
C GLU A 50 -0.25 6.90 -5.88
N TYR A 51 0.96 6.74 -5.37
CA TYR A 51 1.66 5.45 -5.40
C TYR A 51 0.94 4.38 -4.60
N ARG A 52 0.42 4.67 -3.40
CA ARG A 52 -0.37 3.69 -2.64
C ARG A 52 -1.63 3.26 -3.40
N ASN A 53 -2.30 4.19 -4.07
CA ASN A 53 -3.46 3.88 -4.91
C ASN A 53 -3.08 2.96 -6.08
N GLN A 54 -1.99 3.25 -6.79
CA GLN A 54 -1.51 2.40 -7.88
C GLN A 54 -1.11 1.00 -7.39
N ILE A 55 -0.48 0.89 -6.21
CA ILE A 55 -0.13 -0.39 -5.58
C ILE A 55 -1.40 -1.16 -5.20
N ALA A 56 -2.38 -0.49 -4.59
CA ALA A 56 -3.65 -1.09 -4.19
C ALA A 56 -4.42 -1.63 -5.40
N GLU A 57 -4.50 -0.85 -6.48
CA GLU A 57 -5.11 -1.27 -7.75
C GLU A 57 -4.39 -2.49 -8.33
N TYR A 58 -3.06 -2.44 -8.42
CA TYR A 58 -2.25 -3.52 -8.98
C TYR A 58 -2.37 -4.83 -8.18
N LEU A 59 -2.50 -4.72 -6.86
CA LEU A 59 -2.68 -5.86 -5.96
C LEU A 59 -4.14 -6.25 -5.77
N GLU A 60 -5.10 -5.57 -6.41
CA GLU A 60 -6.55 -5.76 -6.23
C GLU A 60 -6.99 -5.66 -4.76
N ILE A 61 -6.37 -4.75 -4.01
CA ILE A 61 -6.74 -4.43 -2.64
C ILE A 61 -8.00 -3.56 -2.67
N ASN A 62 -9.09 -4.04 -2.07
CA ASN A 62 -10.37 -3.34 -2.10
C ASN A 62 -10.28 -2.00 -1.33
N PRO A 63 -10.67 -0.84 -1.92
CA PRO A 63 -10.59 0.48 -1.28
C PRO A 63 -11.44 0.63 0.00
N LYS A 64 -12.30 -0.34 0.34
CA LYS A 64 -13.01 -0.35 1.63
C LYS A 64 -12.08 -0.31 2.84
N TYR A 65 -10.82 -0.73 2.73
CA TYR A 65 -9.86 -0.72 3.85
C TYR A 65 -9.28 0.68 4.16
N GLU A 66 -9.38 1.66 3.26
CA GLU A 66 -8.96 3.05 3.56
C GLU A 66 -10.00 3.85 4.36
N ASN A 67 -11.27 3.44 4.32
CA ASN A 67 -12.36 4.25 4.88
C ASN A 67 -12.62 4.03 6.39
N GLU A 68 -12.02 3.03 7.03
CA GLU A 68 -12.19 2.82 8.48
C GLU A 68 -11.24 3.66 9.35
N VAL A 69 -10.23 4.33 8.76
CA VAL A 69 -9.26 5.15 9.50
C VAL A 69 -9.80 6.57 9.81
N LYS A 70 -10.93 6.98 9.20
CA LYS A 70 -11.47 8.35 9.36
C LYS A 70 -12.61 8.49 10.38
N THR A 71 -13.03 7.44 11.09
CA THR A 71 -14.19 7.53 12.01
C THR A 71 -13.90 7.28 13.50
N SER A 72 -12.64 7.32 13.94
CA SER A 72 -12.30 7.11 15.37
C SER A 72 -11.49 8.24 16.02
N LYS A 73 -11.62 9.48 15.52
CA LYS A 73 -11.28 10.70 16.28
C LYS A 73 -12.43 11.71 16.21
N GLY A 74 -13.45 11.44 17.00
CA GLY A 74 -14.59 12.31 17.25
C GLY A 74 -15.31 11.82 18.50
N GLY A 75 -14.83 12.27 19.66
CA GLY A 75 -15.34 11.99 21.00
C GLY A 75 -14.61 12.86 22.00
#